data_AF-A0A2S8VZ03-F1
#
_entry.id   AF-A0A2S8VZ03-F1
#
_cell.length_a   1.000
_cell.length_b   1.000
_cell.length_c   1.000
_cell.angle_alpha   90.00
_cell.angle_beta   90.00
_cell.angle_gamma   90.00
#
_symmetry.space_group_name_H-M   'P 1'
#
loop_
_entity.id
_entity.type
_entity.pdbx_description
1 polymer ?
#
loop_
_entity_poly.entity_id
_entity_poly.type
_entity_poly.pdbx_seq_one_letter_code
_entity_poly.pdbx_strand_id
1 'polypeptide(L)'
;MNQDKAVSFNKKSNFDSERLLKRYKTRKLNFDLAIQRKENIWDNKRASLLIHSILSNYYIPPIVAIKDNDMLSVLDGKQRLTTLFSFMQGDLVLDKNTPLVDGEKIAGLTFEDLSEEFQSTIKKYKFDFSISENLNEQQIEELFFRLNNGVALRTIEVTRAVLGNRIISFLKRITDFPFFQYKINITAGARKRYTDQEIVLQILKLIYEPNSGLNKREMQPFIDKLKSEDLKARLKSTLDNAIFYLNEAFPKKQKFLKKVNVPMLVILSLDVINNNLNNKVTPIKFGDWAEAFFENTPEDYRIACQSGSASAQNVKKRLTSMRNHFCKHFDLSLEDLNIKEDAPQKEKELNEAI
;
A
#
# COMPACT_ATOMS: atom_id res chain seq x y z
N MET A 1 7.28 6.98 -32.30
CA MET A 1 8.12 6.41 -31.23
C MET A 1 8.75 7.57 -30.47
N ASN A 2 8.14 8.00 -29.37
CA ASN A 2 8.85 8.88 -28.44
C ASN A 2 9.88 8.01 -27.72
N GLN A 3 11.17 8.30 -27.92
CA GLN A 3 12.21 7.75 -27.08
C GLN A 3 11.97 8.28 -25.67
N ASP A 4 11.54 7.40 -24.74
CA ASP A 4 11.49 7.70 -23.32
C ASP A 4 12.90 8.14 -22.90
N LYS A 5 13.08 9.45 -22.64
CA LYS A 5 14.35 9.97 -22.16
C LYS A 5 14.68 9.30 -20.84
N ALA A 6 15.84 8.63 -20.78
CA ALA A 6 16.38 8.05 -19.57
C ALA A 6 16.35 9.07 -18.42
N VAL A 7 15.95 8.63 -17.22
CA VAL A 7 15.94 9.47 -16.02
C VAL A 7 17.37 9.94 -15.74
N SER A 8 17.62 11.23 -15.93
CA SER A 8 18.92 11.83 -15.68
C SER A 8 18.97 12.47 -14.29
N PHE A 9 20.01 12.15 -13.53
CA PHE A 9 20.32 12.82 -12.28
C PHE A 9 21.14 14.06 -12.60
N ASN A 10 20.43 15.18 -12.78
CA ASN A 10 21.02 16.41 -13.31
C ASN A 10 21.82 17.18 -12.25
N LYS A 11 21.75 16.79 -10.97
CA LYS A 11 22.43 17.50 -9.89
C LYS A 11 23.00 16.53 -8.85
N LYS A 12 24.33 16.45 -8.79
CA LYS A 12 25.02 15.99 -7.59
C LYS A 12 25.03 17.16 -6.60
N SER A 13 24.53 16.93 -5.40
CA SER A 13 24.54 17.91 -4.31
C SER A 13 25.03 17.21 -3.05
N ASN A 14 25.57 17.97 -2.11
CA ASN A 14 25.83 17.46 -0.78
C ASN A 14 25.11 18.34 0.24
N PHE A 15 24.67 17.71 1.32
CA PHE A 15 24.09 18.39 2.47
C PHE A 15 24.73 17.81 3.72
N ASP A 16 25.17 18.70 4.61
CA ASP A 16 25.61 18.28 5.94
C ASP A 16 24.43 17.80 6.81
N SER A 17 24.73 16.98 7.81
CA SER A 17 23.76 16.39 8.72
C SER A 17 22.90 17.42 9.44
N GLU A 18 23.49 18.54 9.87
CA GLU A 18 22.76 19.61 10.58
C GLU A 18 21.72 20.29 9.67
N ARG A 19 22.11 20.61 8.44
CA ARG A 19 21.21 21.17 7.43
C ARG A 19 20.10 20.19 7.06
N LEU A 20 20.40 18.90 6.97
CA LEU A 20 19.42 17.85 6.73
C LEU A 20 18.43 17.74 7.90
N LEU A 21 18.90 17.76 9.14
CA LEU A 21 18.04 17.75 10.32
C LEU A 21 17.14 18.99 10.38
N LYS A 22 17.67 20.17 10.03
CA LYS A 22 16.86 21.40 9.92
C LYS A 22 15.76 21.26 8.86
N ARG A 23 16.08 20.69 7.69
CA ARG A 23 15.07 20.43 6.64
C ARG A 23 14.04 19.39 7.09
N TYR A 24 14.44 18.37 7.84
CA TYR A 24 13.51 17.42 8.44
C TYR A 24 12.53 18.10 9.39
N LYS A 25 13.03 18.88 10.36
CA LYS A 25 12.21 19.60 11.34
C LYS A 25 11.26 20.63 10.69
N THR A 26 11.69 21.27 9.61
CA THR A 26 10.87 22.23 8.84
C THR A 26 9.97 21.58 7.78
N ARG A 27 9.86 20.24 7.78
CA ARG A 27 9.04 19.46 6.83
C ARG A 27 9.39 19.75 5.36
N LYS A 28 10.67 19.98 5.06
CA LYS A 28 11.23 20.12 3.70
C LYS A 28 11.89 18.83 3.17
N LEU A 29 11.97 17.79 4.01
CA LEU A 29 12.28 16.42 3.60
C LEU A 29 11.02 15.57 3.64
N ASN A 30 10.70 14.91 2.54
CA ASN A 30 9.57 14.00 2.44
C ASN A 30 10.11 12.58 2.45
N PHE A 31 9.83 11.87 3.55
CA PHE A 31 10.05 10.43 3.70
C PHE A 31 8.76 9.64 3.56
N ASP A 32 7.64 10.31 3.32
CA ASP A 32 6.35 9.70 3.10
C ASP A 32 6.03 9.73 1.62
N LEU A 33 7.04 9.37 0.83
CA LEU A 33 6.76 8.98 -0.53
C LEU A 33 5.93 7.72 -0.49
N ALA A 34 4.81 7.81 -1.19
CA ALA A 34 3.76 6.84 -1.18
C ALA A 34 4.25 5.40 -1.54
N ILE A 35 5.26 5.31 -2.39
CA ILE A 35 5.95 4.08 -2.79
C ILE A 35 6.91 3.49 -1.74
N GLN A 36 7.27 4.24 -0.70
CA GLN A 36 8.13 3.73 0.36
C GLN A 36 7.37 2.80 1.30
N ARG A 37 8.02 1.69 1.64
CA ARG A 37 7.51 0.73 2.62
C ARG A 37 7.34 1.44 3.97
N LYS A 38 6.22 1.16 4.64
CA LYS A 38 5.84 1.79 5.91
C LYS A 38 6.96 1.70 6.94
N GLU A 39 7.65 0.56 7.01
CA GLU A 39 8.77 0.32 7.90
C GLU A 39 9.73 -0.72 7.32
N ASN A 40 10.98 -0.31 7.09
CA ASN A 40 12.15 -1.18 7.09
C ASN A 40 13.08 -0.64 8.19
N ILE A 41 12.57 -0.59 9.42
CA ILE A 41 13.31 -0.09 10.58
C ILE A 41 14.58 -0.93 10.66
N TRP A 42 15.72 -0.29 10.45
CA TRP A 42 17.00 -0.90 10.77
C TRP A 42 16.95 -1.33 12.24
N ASP A 43 17.31 -2.57 12.52
CA ASP A 43 17.52 -2.98 13.89
C ASP A 43 18.63 -2.11 14.51
N ASN A 44 18.70 -2.09 15.85
CA ASN A 44 19.63 -1.19 16.53
C ASN A 44 21.08 -1.42 16.07
N LYS A 45 21.44 -2.68 15.79
CA LYS A 45 22.76 -3.05 15.28
C LYS A 45 23.08 -2.36 13.95
N ARG A 46 22.18 -2.44 12.97
CA ARG A 46 22.37 -1.80 11.66
C ARG A 46 22.31 -0.28 11.75
N ALA A 47 21.43 0.25 12.62
CA ALA A 47 21.36 1.68 12.91
C ALA A 47 22.69 2.20 13.48
N SER A 48 23.29 1.47 14.42
CA SER A 48 24.55 1.84 15.06
C SER A 48 25.75 1.75 14.12
N LEU A 49 25.76 0.77 13.21
CA LEU A 49 26.79 0.66 12.18
C LEU A 49 26.81 1.85 11.22
N LEU A 50 25.69 2.55 11.02
CA LEU A 50 25.68 3.80 10.24
C LEU A 50 26.44 4.91 10.96
N ILE A 51 26.19 5.09 12.25
CA ILE A 51 26.87 6.10 13.07
C ILE A 51 28.37 5.81 13.11
N HIS A 52 28.73 4.54 13.33
CA HIS A 52 30.12 4.08 13.22
C HIS A 52 30.71 4.38 11.83
N SER A 53 29.96 4.13 10.76
CA SER A 53 30.42 4.41 9.39
C SER A 53 30.68 5.89 9.12
N ILE A 54 29.87 6.79 9.70
CA ILE A 54 30.08 8.24 9.64
C ILE A 54 31.38 8.63 10.35
N LEU A 55 31.57 8.13 11.58
CA LEU A 55 32.72 8.47 12.42
C LEU A 55 34.03 7.88 11.88
N SER A 56 34.01 6.65 11.39
CA SER A 56 35.17 5.96 10.82
C SER A 56 35.35 6.18 9.31
N ASN A 57 34.61 7.14 8.72
CA ASN A 57 34.71 7.52 7.31
C ASN A 57 34.57 6.35 6.30
N TYR A 58 33.67 5.41 6.60
CA TYR A 58 33.29 4.36 5.65
C TYR A 58 32.42 4.91 4.54
N TYR A 59 32.43 4.22 3.39
CA TYR A 59 31.55 4.55 2.27
C TYR A 59 30.07 4.42 2.66
N ILE A 60 29.31 5.50 2.46
CA ILE A 60 27.86 5.53 2.60
C ILE A 60 27.25 5.82 1.23
N PRO A 61 26.36 4.94 0.70
CA PRO A 61 25.79 5.17 -0.63
C PRO A 61 24.99 6.47 -0.70
N PRO A 62 25.00 7.17 -1.85
CA PRO A 62 24.26 8.42 -2.03
C PRO A 62 22.77 8.28 -1.71
N ILE A 63 22.17 9.39 -1.27
CA ILE A 63 20.73 9.52 -1.14
C ILE A 63 20.15 9.81 -2.52
N VAL A 64 19.14 9.06 -2.93
CA VAL A 64 18.42 9.33 -4.18
C VAL A 64 17.16 10.10 -3.84
N ALA A 65 16.94 11.24 -4.49
CA ALA A 65 15.77 12.08 -4.22
C ALA A 65 15.20 12.71 -5.49
N ILE A 66 13.92 13.04 -5.44
CA ILE A 66 13.25 13.92 -6.41
C ILE A 66 13.02 15.25 -5.73
N LYS A 67 13.29 16.34 -6.43
CA LYS A 67 13.03 17.68 -5.94
C LYS A 67 11.82 18.26 -6.66
N ASP A 68 10.89 18.78 -5.86
CA ASP A 68 9.75 19.59 -6.30
C ASP A 68 9.75 20.87 -5.48
N ASN A 69 9.95 22.02 -6.14
CA ASN A 69 10.17 23.30 -5.49
C ASN A 69 11.27 23.23 -4.42
N ASP A 70 10.95 23.55 -3.16
CA ASP A 70 11.90 23.47 -2.02
C ASP A 70 11.80 22.15 -1.24
N MET A 71 10.94 21.23 -1.70
CA MET A 71 10.72 19.91 -1.10
C MET A 71 11.66 18.87 -1.70
N LEU A 72 12.38 18.14 -0.85
CA LEU A 72 13.14 16.95 -1.27
C LEU A 72 12.41 15.68 -0.87
N SER A 73 11.95 14.95 -1.87
CA SER A 73 11.32 13.65 -1.72
C SER A 73 12.35 12.54 -1.88
N VAL A 74 12.75 11.94 -0.76
CA VAL A 74 13.79 10.91 -0.73
C VAL A 74 13.22 9.61 -1.28
N LEU A 75 13.82 9.04 -2.34
CA LEU A 75 13.45 7.75 -2.94
C LEU A 75 14.18 6.58 -2.27
N ASP A 76 15.50 6.72 -2.12
CA ASP A 76 16.38 5.77 -1.44
C ASP A 76 17.21 6.50 -0.38
N GLY A 77 17.48 5.81 0.74
CA GLY A 77 18.24 6.37 1.85
C GLY A 77 17.40 6.93 3.01
N LYS A 78 16.08 6.70 3.01
CA LYS A 78 15.18 7.04 4.13
C LYS A 78 15.75 6.57 5.47
N GLN A 79 16.10 5.28 5.57
CA GLN A 79 16.60 4.69 6.82
C GLN A 79 17.93 5.30 7.29
N ARG A 80 18.81 5.68 6.36
CA ARG A 80 20.07 6.36 6.68
C ARG A 80 19.78 7.70 7.37
N LEU A 81 18.91 8.50 6.76
CA LEU A 81 18.56 9.83 7.27
C LEU A 81 17.75 9.76 8.56
N THR A 82 16.74 8.90 8.66
CA THR A 82 15.93 8.78 9.88
C THR A 82 16.74 8.23 11.06
N THR A 83 17.69 7.31 10.81
CA THR A 83 18.61 6.82 11.85
C THR A 83 19.49 7.95 12.37
N LEU A 84 20.13 8.69 11.46
CA LEU A 84 20.95 9.85 11.80
C LEU A 84 20.17 10.86 12.65
N PHE A 85 18.95 11.21 12.24
CA PHE A 85 18.13 12.18 12.97
C PHE A 85 17.69 11.67 14.33
N SER A 86 17.37 10.38 14.46
CA SER A 86 17.00 9.79 15.75
C SER A 86 18.21 9.82 16.70
N PHE A 87 19.40 9.48 16.21
CA PHE A 87 20.63 9.56 17.00
C PHE A 87 20.94 11.00 17.44
N MET A 88 20.97 11.95 16.51
CA MET A 88 21.24 13.37 16.80
C MET A 88 20.22 14.04 17.74
N GLN A 89 19.03 13.44 17.92
CA GLN A 89 17.99 13.92 18.82
C GLN A 89 17.94 13.16 20.15
N GLY A 90 18.82 12.17 20.36
CA GLY A 90 18.88 11.37 21.59
C GLY A 90 17.89 10.18 21.62
N ASP A 91 17.13 9.94 20.56
CA ASP A 91 16.13 8.86 20.48
C ASP A 91 16.75 7.47 20.20
N LEU A 92 18.06 7.41 19.96
CA LEU A 92 18.80 6.17 19.64
C LEU A 92 20.03 6.05 20.55
N VAL A 93 20.16 4.88 21.19
CA VAL A 93 21.37 4.47 21.92
C VAL A 93 22.12 3.43 21.09
N LEU A 94 23.42 3.62 20.90
CA LEU A 94 24.23 2.70 20.08
C LEU A 94 24.25 1.28 20.66
N ASP A 95 24.17 0.28 19.79
CA ASP A 95 24.18 -1.13 20.15
C ASP A 95 25.44 -1.48 20.95
N LYS A 96 25.29 -2.38 21.92
CA LYS A 96 26.39 -2.83 22.79
C LYS A 96 27.57 -3.44 22.03
N ASN A 97 27.37 -3.88 20.79
CA ASN A 97 28.40 -4.46 19.93
C ASN A 97 28.91 -3.48 18.86
N THR A 98 28.62 -2.18 18.98
CA THR A 98 29.15 -1.17 18.05
C THR A 98 30.67 -1.13 18.16
N PRO A 99 31.42 -1.18 17.05
CA PRO A 99 32.88 -1.17 17.10
C PRO A 99 33.45 0.14 17.66
N LEU A 100 34.72 0.10 18.07
CA LEU A 100 35.47 1.29 18.47
C LEU A 100 35.66 2.24 17.27
N VAL A 101 35.81 3.53 17.56
CA VAL A 101 36.25 4.56 16.60
C VAL A 101 37.53 5.14 17.14
N ASP A 102 38.63 5.04 16.39
CA ASP A 102 39.94 5.57 16.79
C ASP A 102 40.41 5.13 18.20
N GLY A 103 40.02 3.92 18.61
CA GLY A 103 40.32 3.35 19.93
C GLY A 103 39.32 3.72 21.04
N GLU A 104 38.38 4.64 20.77
CA GLU A 104 37.35 5.07 21.72
C GLU A 104 36.08 4.21 21.63
N LYS A 105 35.49 3.92 22.79
CA LYS A 105 34.27 3.12 22.89
C LYS A 105 33.03 4.00 22.72
N ILE A 106 32.31 3.81 21.61
CA ILE A 106 31.03 4.46 21.34
C ILE A 106 29.80 3.58 21.62
N ALA A 107 30.00 2.28 21.89
CA ALA A 107 28.91 1.35 22.16
C ALA A 107 28.14 1.73 23.44
N GLY A 108 26.81 1.77 23.35
CA GLY A 108 25.92 2.14 24.45
C GLY A 108 25.76 3.64 24.69
N LEU A 109 26.39 4.49 23.88
CA LEU A 109 26.32 5.94 24.01
C LEU A 109 25.16 6.53 23.19
N THR A 110 24.56 7.60 23.69
CA THR A 110 23.72 8.52 22.91
C THR A 110 24.59 9.56 22.19
N PHE A 111 23.97 10.43 21.40
CA PHE A 111 24.70 11.53 20.76
C PHE A 111 25.33 12.52 21.75
N GLU A 112 24.65 12.80 22.87
CA GLU A 112 25.14 13.73 23.90
C GLU A 112 26.30 13.16 24.71
N ASP A 113 26.37 11.82 24.82
CA ASP A 113 27.45 11.12 25.53
C ASP A 113 28.76 11.03 24.70
N LEU A 114 28.73 11.36 23.40
CA LEU A 114 29.92 11.36 22.56
C LEU A 114 30.84 12.54 22.86
N SER A 115 32.13 12.39 22.58
CA SER A 115 33.10 13.49 22.61
C SER A 115 32.67 14.64 21.69
N GLU A 116 33.06 15.87 22.01
CA GLU A 116 32.73 17.05 21.19
C GLU A 116 33.24 16.91 19.74
N GLU A 117 34.38 16.24 19.56
CA GLU A 117 34.95 15.92 18.26
C GLU A 117 34.02 15.01 17.45
N PHE A 118 33.57 13.88 18.01
CA PHE A 118 32.64 12.98 17.34
C PHE A 118 31.28 13.62 17.06
N GLN A 119 30.76 14.43 17.98
CA GLN A 119 29.55 15.20 17.75
C GLN A 119 29.74 16.17 16.56
N SER A 120 30.87 16.89 16.51
CA SER A 120 31.21 17.79 15.40
C SER A 120 31.33 17.03 14.07
N THR A 121 31.98 15.87 14.05
CA THR A 121 32.12 15.01 12.87
C THR A 121 30.76 14.59 12.34
N ILE A 122 29.86 14.12 13.20
CA ILE A 122 28.50 13.72 12.80
C ILE A 122 27.71 14.92 12.26
N LYS A 123 27.73 16.08 12.94
CA LYS A 123 27.01 17.30 12.52
C LYS A 123 27.47 17.78 11.13
N LYS A 124 28.78 17.72 10.86
CA LYS A 124 29.41 18.20 9.63
C LYS A 124 29.47 17.16 8.51
N TYR A 125 29.16 15.90 8.78
CA TYR A 125 29.18 14.84 7.79
C TYR A 125 28.26 15.19 6.60
N LYS A 126 28.79 15.06 5.38
CA LYS A 126 28.09 15.41 4.15
C LYS A 126 27.58 14.17 3.45
N PHE A 127 26.26 14.06 3.32
CA PHE A 127 25.65 13.04 2.47
C PHE A 127 25.65 13.51 1.01
N ASP A 128 26.11 12.64 0.12
CA ASP A 128 25.92 12.82 -1.31
C ASP A 128 24.47 12.57 -1.70
N PHE A 129 23.94 13.43 -2.56
CA PHE A 129 22.59 13.35 -3.11
C PHE A 129 22.63 13.27 -4.63
N SER A 130 21.93 12.29 -5.18
CA SER A 130 21.55 12.20 -6.58
C SER A 130 20.13 12.72 -6.73
N ILE A 131 19.97 13.93 -7.28
CA ILE A 131 18.68 14.62 -7.37
C ILE A 131 18.21 14.70 -8.81
N SER A 132 16.97 14.29 -9.03
CA SER A 132 16.23 14.56 -10.27
C SER A 132 15.10 15.54 -10.02
N GLU A 133 14.77 16.33 -11.03
CA GLU A 133 13.69 17.32 -11.04
C GLU A 133 12.78 17.03 -12.26
N ASN A 134 11.52 17.45 -12.20
CA ASN A 134 10.56 17.39 -13.33
C ASN A 134 10.33 15.97 -13.91
N LEU A 135 10.31 14.94 -13.08
CA LEU A 135 9.97 13.58 -13.52
C LEU A 135 8.46 13.40 -13.65
N ASN A 136 8.02 12.75 -14.74
CA ASN A 136 6.63 12.32 -14.88
C ASN A 136 6.36 11.01 -14.09
N GLU A 137 5.08 10.64 -13.97
CA GLU A 137 4.64 9.45 -13.20
C GLU A 137 5.34 8.16 -13.65
N GLN A 138 5.50 7.95 -14.96
CA GLN A 138 6.13 6.75 -15.54
C GLN A 138 7.63 6.68 -15.22
N GLN A 139 8.33 7.82 -15.32
CA GLN A 139 9.76 7.94 -14.99
C GLN A 139 10.01 7.68 -13.50
N ILE A 140 9.12 8.15 -12.63
CA ILE A 140 9.18 7.87 -11.19
C ILE A 140 9.04 6.36 -10.96
N GLU A 141 8.03 5.72 -11.56
CA GLU A 141 7.81 4.28 -11.41
C GLU A 141 9.02 3.47 -11.89
N GLU A 142 9.58 3.79 -13.06
CA GLU A 142 10.74 3.10 -13.60
C GLU A 142 11.97 3.27 -12.70
N LEU A 143 12.23 4.48 -12.21
CA LEU A 143 13.33 4.74 -11.29
C LEU A 143 13.17 3.90 -10.02
N PHE A 144 11.97 3.85 -9.44
CA PHE A 144 11.73 3.01 -8.27
C PHE A 144 11.85 1.51 -8.56
N PHE A 145 11.40 1.04 -9.71
CA PHE A 145 11.57 -0.36 -10.11
C PHE A 145 13.05 -0.74 -10.18
N ARG A 146 13.89 0.11 -10.78
CA ARG A 146 15.34 -0.10 -10.88
C ARG A 146 16.03 -0.03 -9.52
N LEU A 147 15.64 0.91 -8.64
CA LEU A 147 16.14 0.99 -7.27
C LEU A 147 15.79 -0.24 -6.43
N ASN A 148 14.68 -0.93 -6.75
CA ASN A 148 14.28 -2.18 -6.11
C ASN A 148 14.87 -3.43 -6.78
N ASN A 149 16.05 -3.31 -7.40
CA ASN A 149 16.75 -4.41 -8.10
C ASN A 149 15.92 -5.08 -9.19
N GLY A 150 15.05 -4.33 -9.87
CA GLY A 150 14.18 -4.87 -10.92
C GLY A 150 13.07 -5.79 -10.40
N VAL A 151 12.82 -5.82 -9.09
CA VAL A 151 11.64 -6.51 -8.53
C VAL A 151 10.41 -5.67 -8.85
N ALA A 152 9.44 -6.30 -9.52
CA ALA A 152 8.19 -5.65 -9.87
C ALA A 152 7.47 -5.12 -8.63
N LEU A 153 7.17 -3.82 -8.65
CA LEU A 153 6.37 -3.17 -7.62
C LEU A 153 4.95 -3.76 -7.61
N ARG A 154 4.41 -3.93 -6.41
CA ARG A 154 3.00 -4.33 -6.23
C ARG A 154 2.09 -3.22 -6.72
N THR A 155 0.88 -3.59 -7.13
CA THR A 155 -0.16 -2.63 -7.55
C THR A 155 -0.33 -1.51 -6.54
N ILE A 156 -0.39 -1.82 -5.24
CA ILE A 156 -0.54 -0.80 -4.20
C ILE A 156 0.70 0.11 -4.07
N GLU A 157 1.91 -0.38 -4.32
CA GLU A 157 3.12 0.44 -4.28
C GLU A 157 3.13 1.44 -5.43
N VAL A 158 2.71 1.02 -6.63
CA VAL A 158 2.53 1.89 -7.81
C VAL A 158 1.38 2.88 -7.63
N THR A 159 0.21 2.39 -7.21
CA THR A 159 -0.97 3.22 -6.89
C THR A 159 -0.57 4.37 -6.00
N ARG A 160 0.18 4.05 -4.94
CA ARG A 160 0.66 5.03 -3.98
C ARG A 160 1.63 6.00 -4.68
N ALA A 161 2.66 5.51 -5.38
CA ALA A 161 3.65 6.33 -6.09
C ALA A 161 3.04 7.37 -7.02
N VAL A 162 2.07 6.94 -7.83
CA VAL A 162 1.45 7.72 -8.91
C VAL A 162 0.41 8.69 -8.38
N LEU A 163 -0.44 8.25 -7.45
CA LEU A 163 -1.62 9.00 -7.05
C LEU A 163 -1.43 9.88 -5.81
N GLY A 164 -0.29 9.74 -5.13
CA GLY A 164 0.09 10.60 -4.02
C GLY A 164 -0.85 10.55 -2.80
N ASN A 165 -0.74 11.59 -1.97
CA ASN A 165 -1.30 11.60 -0.61
C ASN A 165 -2.83 11.62 -0.54
N ARG A 166 -3.52 12.14 -1.57
CA ARG A 166 -4.99 12.24 -1.59
C ARG A 166 -5.64 10.87 -1.63
N ILE A 167 -5.19 9.99 -2.53
CA ILE A 167 -5.75 8.64 -2.65
C ILE A 167 -5.31 7.75 -1.48
N ILE A 168 -4.09 7.93 -0.97
CA ILE A 168 -3.66 7.25 0.25
C ILE A 168 -4.57 7.59 1.43
N SER A 169 -4.88 8.87 1.63
CA SER A 169 -5.77 9.31 2.71
C SER A 169 -7.19 8.76 2.53
N PHE A 170 -7.68 8.71 1.28
CA PHE A 170 -8.96 8.09 0.96
C PHE A 170 -9.00 6.60 1.33
N LEU A 171 -8.02 5.81 0.88
CA LEU A 171 -7.93 4.39 1.20
C LEU A 171 -7.75 4.17 2.72
N LYS A 172 -6.97 5.02 3.39
CA LYS A 172 -6.75 4.95 4.84
C LYS A 172 -8.08 5.09 5.60
N ARG A 173 -8.90 6.09 5.26
CA ARG A 173 -10.20 6.30 5.90
C ARG A 173 -11.11 5.07 5.80
N ILE A 174 -11.06 4.34 4.68
CA ILE A 174 -11.81 3.09 4.52
C ILE A 174 -11.21 1.97 5.36
N THR A 175 -9.87 1.84 5.39
CA THR A 175 -9.23 0.81 6.21
C THR A 175 -9.37 1.05 7.71
N ASP A 176 -9.68 2.27 8.15
CA ASP A 176 -9.90 2.59 9.57
C ASP A 176 -11.24 2.04 10.11
N PHE A 177 -12.15 1.53 9.25
CA PHE A 177 -13.39 0.89 9.69
C PHE A 177 -13.13 -0.42 10.47
N PRO A 178 -13.98 -0.75 11.48
CA PRO A 178 -13.80 -1.93 12.33
C PRO A 178 -13.65 -3.25 11.57
N PHE A 179 -14.36 -3.41 10.46
CA PHE A 179 -14.25 -4.59 9.59
C PHE A 179 -12.81 -4.82 9.10
N PHE A 180 -12.14 -3.78 8.60
CA PHE A 180 -10.76 -3.89 8.09
C PHE A 180 -9.70 -3.90 9.19
N GLN A 181 -9.99 -3.34 10.37
CA GLN A 181 -9.07 -3.34 11.51
C GLN A 181 -9.07 -4.69 12.23
N TYR A 182 -10.25 -5.24 12.51
CA TYR A 182 -10.41 -6.34 13.48
C TYR A 182 -10.91 -7.65 12.87
N LYS A 183 -11.68 -7.62 11.77
CA LYS A 183 -12.38 -8.81 11.25
C LYS A 183 -11.62 -9.55 10.17
N ILE A 184 -10.84 -8.84 9.35
CA ILE A 184 -10.04 -9.48 8.30
C ILE A 184 -8.71 -10.06 8.81
N ASN A 185 -8.28 -11.16 8.20
CA ASN A 185 -7.01 -11.83 8.46
C ASN A 185 -5.88 -11.25 7.61
N ILE A 186 -5.19 -10.29 8.20
CA ILE A 186 -3.95 -9.72 7.65
C ILE A 186 -2.88 -9.78 8.76
N THR A 187 -1.72 -10.36 8.46
CA THR A 187 -0.59 -10.36 9.39
C THR A 187 -0.03 -8.95 9.57
N ALA A 188 0.59 -8.66 10.72
CA ALA A 188 1.24 -7.36 10.94
C ALA A 188 2.21 -7.01 9.80
N GLY A 189 3.03 -7.98 9.34
CA GLY A 189 3.94 -7.79 8.21
C GLY A 189 3.24 -7.53 6.87
N ALA A 190 2.06 -8.11 6.61
CA ALA A 190 1.27 -7.82 5.43
C ALA A 190 0.62 -6.42 5.50
N ARG A 191 0.12 -6.03 6.68
CA ARG A 191 -0.42 -4.67 6.91
C ARG A 191 0.65 -3.59 6.72
N LYS A 192 1.89 -3.86 7.13
CA LYS A 192 3.07 -3.01 6.84
C LYS A 192 3.36 -2.86 5.35
N ARG A 193 2.93 -3.82 4.52
CA ARG A 193 3.00 -3.74 3.04
C ARG A 193 1.69 -3.26 2.40
N TYR A 194 0.85 -2.58 3.17
CA TYR A 194 -0.41 -1.97 2.71
C TYR A 194 -1.40 -2.97 2.09
N THR A 195 -1.35 -4.25 2.52
CA THR A 195 -2.25 -5.28 1.99
C THR A 195 -3.72 -4.99 2.30
N ASP A 196 -4.02 -4.29 3.40
CA ASP A 196 -5.36 -3.80 3.72
C ASP A 196 -5.86 -2.77 2.69
N GLN A 197 -5.02 -1.79 2.34
CA GLN A 197 -5.33 -0.81 1.31
C GLN A 197 -5.43 -1.44 -0.08
N GLU A 198 -4.62 -2.45 -0.36
CA GLU A 198 -4.70 -3.23 -1.61
C GLU A 198 -6.04 -3.98 -1.72
N ILE A 199 -6.53 -4.58 -0.63
CA ILE A 199 -7.86 -5.23 -0.61
C ILE A 199 -8.96 -4.21 -0.88
N VAL A 200 -8.91 -3.04 -0.24
CA VAL A 200 -9.86 -1.96 -0.52
C VAL A 200 -9.82 -1.57 -1.99
N LEU A 201 -8.63 -1.37 -2.56
CA LEU A 201 -8.48 -1.00 -3.96
C LEU A 201 -9.07 -2.08 -4.90
N GLN A 202 -8.86 -3.35 -4.59
CA GLN A 202 -9.45 -4.48 -5.33
C GLN A 202 -10.98 -4.48 -5.24
N ILE A 203 -11.55 -4.21 -4.06
CA ILE A 203 -13.00 -4.09 -3.88
C ILE A 203 -13.54 -2.95 -4.74
N LEU A 204 -12.94 -1.75 -4.66
CA LEU A 204 -13.39 -0.60 -5.43
C LEU A 204 -13.32 -0.86 -6.94
N LYS A 205 -12.29 -1.59 -7.41
CA LYS A 205 -12.17 -2.04 -8.80
C LYS A 205 -13.35 -2.92 -9.20
N LEU A 206 -13.71 -3.91 -8.40
CA LEU A 206 -14.82 -4.82 -8.70
C LEU A 206 -16.19 -4.15 -8.63
N ILE A 207 -16.36 -3.14 -7.78
CA ILE A 207 -17.58 -2.31 -7.76
C ILE A 207 -17.68 -1.49 -9.06
N TYR A 208 -16.56 -0.94 -9.53
CA TYR A 208 -16.52 -0.11 -10.73
C TYR A 208 -16.66 -0.93 -12.02
N GLU A 209 -15.97 -2.06 -12.11
CA GLU A 209 -15.94 -2.94 -13.28
C GLU A 209 -16.07 -4.40 -12.83
N PRO A 210 -17.31 -4.91 -12.74
CA PRO A 210 -17.58 -6.31 -12.43
C PRO A 210 -16.90 -7.22 -13.45
N ASN A 211 -16.34 -8.35 -12.99
CA ASN A 211 -15.61 -9.34 -13.80
C ASN A 211 -14.22 -8.92 -14.31
N SER A 212 -13.69 -7.78 -13.85
CA SER A 212 -12.30 -7.40 -14.14
C SER A 212 -11.28 -8.21 -13.34
N GLY A 213 -10.07 -8.34 -13.89
CA GLY A 213 -8.94 -8.87 -13.14
C GLY A 213 -8.34 -7.84 -12.19
N LEU A 214 -7.63 -8.37 -11.20
CA LEU A 214 -7.04 -7.62 -10.09
C LEU A 214 -5.50 -7.60 -10.16
N ASN A 215 -4.94 -8.04 -11.28
CA ASN A 215 -3.50 -7.94 -11.53
C ASN A 215 -3.12 -6.48 -11.84
N LYS A 216 -1.82 -6.18 -11.72
CA LYS A 216 -1.29 -4.81 -11.87
C LYS A 216 -1.73 -4.15 -13.18
N ARG A 217 -1.71 -4.88 -14.31
CA ARG A 217 -2.03 -4.35 -15.64
C ARG A 217 -3.49 -3.87 -15.73
N GLU A 218 -4.43 -4.64 -15.18
CA GLU A 218 -5.86 -4.32 -15.21
C GLU A 218 -6.27 -3.27 -14.16
N MET A 219 -5.47 -3.14 -13.09
CA MET A 219 -5.69 -2.14 -12.04
C MET A 219 -5.25 -0.73 -12.47
N GLN A 220 -4.22 -0.61 -13.31
CA GLN A 220 -3.63 0.69 -13.67
C GLN A 220 -4.64 1.68 -14.30
N PRO A 221 -5.48 1.30 -15.27
CA PRO A 221 -6.47 2.23 -15.83
C PRO A 221 -7.50 2.69 -14.79
N PHE A 222 -7.86 1.82 -13.84
CA PHE A 222 -8.79 2.15 -12.78
C PHE A 222 -8.20 3.11 -11.74
N ILE A 223 -6.92 2.93 -11.41
CA ILE A 223 -6.14 3.80 -10.53
C ILE A 223 -6.22 5.26 -11.02
N ASP A 224 -6.09 5.51 -12.33
CA ASP A 224 -6.24 6.86 -12.88
C ASP A 224 -7.66 7.42 -12.76
N LYS A 225 -8.69 6.58 -12.90
CA LYS A 225 -10.09 7.01 -12.72
C LYS A 225 -10.39 7.47 -11.28
N LEU A 226 -9.70 6.91 -10.29
CA LEU A 226 -9.84 7.34 -8.88
C LEU A 226 -9.36 8.78 -8.62
N LYS A 227 -8.73 9.46 -9.59
CA LYS A 227 -8.44 10.90 -9.51
C LYS A 227 -9.72 11.75 -9.42
N SER A 228 -10.86 11.27 -9.93
CA SER A 228 -12.18 11.93 -9.80
C SER A 228 -12.74 11.84 -8.37
N GLU A 229 -13.08 12.99 -7.77
CA GLU A 229 -13.72 13.04 -6.44
C GLU A 229 -15.14 12.46 -6.44
N ASP A 230 -15.93 12.73 -7.49
CA ASP A 230 -17.30 12.22 -7.61
C ASP A 230 -17.33 10.70 -7.68
N LEU A 231 -16.42 10.11 -8.48
CA LEU A 231 -16.31 8.66 -8.57
C LEU A 231 -15.92 8.06 -7.21
N LYS A 232 -14.96 8.67 -6.50
CA LYS A 232 -14.55 8.21 -5.16
C LYS A 232 -15.70 8.28 -4.17
N ALA A 233 -16.48 9.36 -4.16
CA ALA A 233 -17.63 9.52 -3.28
C ALA A 233 -18.68 8.43 -3.53
N ARG A 234 -19.04 8.20 -4.81
CA ARG A 234 -19.98 7.14 -5.20
C ARG A 234 -19.51 5.75 -4.78
N LEU A 235 -18.26 5.39 -5.11
CA LEU A 235 -17.69 4.09 -4.78
C LEU A 235 -17.60 3.88 -3.26
N LYS A 236 -17.26 4.93 -2.50
CA LYS A 236 -17.23 4.87 -1.05
C LYS A 236 -18.62 4.63 -0.47
N SER A 237 -19.64 5.35 -0.93
CA SER A 237 -21.02 5.16 -0.45
C SER A 237 -21.49 3.72 -0.68
N THR A 238 -21.26 3.17 -1.87
CA THR A 238 -21.56 1.76 -2.17
C THR A 238 -20.80 0.82 -1.24
N LEU A 239 -19.50 1.05 -1.03
CA LEU A 239 -18.69 0.23 -0.14
C LEU A 239 -19.16 0.31 1.32
N ASP A 240 -19.50 1.49 1.83
CA ASP A 240 -19.94 1.68 3.22
C ASP A 240 -21.16 0.80 3.53
N ASN A 241 -22.13 0.70 2.62
CA ASN A 241 -23.30 -0.18 2.77
C ASN A 241 -22.91 -1.65 2.93
N ALA A 242 -21.99 -2.13 2.08
CA ALA A 242 -21.49 -3.50 2.17
C ALA A 242 -20.70 -3.75 3.46
N ILE A 243 -19.87 -2.79 3.87
CA ILE A 243 -19.05 -2.92 5.08
C ILE A 243 -19.92 -2.93 6.33
N PHE A 244 -20.99 -2.13 6.40
CA PHE A 244 -21.94 -2.17 7.49
C PHE A 244 -22.62 -3.55 7.56
N TYR A 245 -23.13 -4.04 6.43
CA TYR A 245 -23.76 -5.36 6.34
C TYR A 245 -22.79 -6.49 6.76
N LEU A 246 -21.57 -6.50 6.24
CA LEU A 246 -20.57 -7.53 6.57
C LEU A 246 -20.04 -7.40 8.00
N ASN A 247 -20.04 -6.19 8.56
CA ASN A 247 -19.71 -6.00 9.97
C ASN A 247 -20.73 -6.74 10.84
N GLU A 248 -22.02 -6.58 10.58
CA GLU A 248 -23.06 -7.30 11.32
C GLU A 248 -23.02 -8.82 11.03
N ALA A 249 -22.75 -9.23 9.79
CA ALA A 249 -22.66 -10.64 9.41
C ALA A 249 -21.53 -11.41 10.11
N PHE A 250 -20.44 -10.71 10.43
CA PHE A 250 -19.27 -11.32 11.07
C PHE A 250 -18.95 -10.62 12.40
N PRO A 251 -19.67 -10.93 13.50
CA PRO A 251 -19.43 -10.30 14.79
C PRO A 251 -18.04 -10.64 15.33
N LYS A 252 -17.52 -11.82 14.99
CA LYS A 252 -16.18 -12.29 15.35
C LYS A 252 -15.30 -12.45 14.11
N LYS A 253 -13.99 -12.49 14.35
CA LYS A 253 -12.98 -12.70 13.32
C LYS A 253 -13.05 -14.12 12.77
N GLN A 254 -13.32 -14.27 11.47
CA GLN A 254 -13.44 -15.57 10.81
C GLN A 254 -12.20 -15.94 9.99
N LYS A 255 -11.75 -17.20 10.08
CA LYS A 255 -10.49 -17.68 9.43
C LYS A 255 -10.47 -17.47 7.91
N PHE A 256 -11.62 -17.52 7.24
CA PHE A 256 -11.73 -17.37 5.79
C PHE A 256 -11.70 -15.91 5.31
N LEU A 257 -11.78 -14.90 6.19
CA LEU A 257 -11.71 -13.47 5.84
C LEU A 257 -10.29 -13.03 5.47
N LYS A 258 -9.69 -13.70 4.48
CA LYS A 258 -8.33 -13.44 3.96
C LYS A 258 -8.40 -12.58 2.70
N LYS A 259 -7.26 -12.00 2.29
CA LYS A 259 -7.12 -11.14 1.08
C LYS A 259 -7.90 -11.64 -0.14
N VAL A 260 -7.82 -12.94 -0.43
CA VAL A 260 -8.43 -13.53 -1.62
C VAL A 260 -9.96 -13.56 -1.55
N ASN A 261 -10.55 -13.75 -0.37
CA ASN A 261 -12.00 -13.95 -0.19
C ASN A 261 -12.76 -12.66 0.09
N VAL A 262 -12.15 -11.72 0.81
CA VAL A 262 -12.82 -10.48 1.26
C VAL A 262 -13.44 -9.70 0.08
N PRO A 263 -12.76 -9.48 -1.05
CA PRO A 263 -13.39 -8.80 -2.18
C PRO A 263 -14.62 -9.53 -2.73
N MET A 264 -14.60 -10.86 -2.76
CA MET A 264 -15.73 -11.66 -3.28
C MET A 264 -16.94 -11.55 -2.35
N LEU A 265 -16.74 -11.63 -1.04
CA LEU A 265 -17.79 -11.47 -0.04
C LEU A 265 -18.43 -10.09 -0.05
N VAL A 266 -17.61 -9.04 -0.27
CA VAL A 266 -18.14 -7.67 -0.43
C VAL A 266 -19.04 -7.57 -1.64
N ILE A 267 -18.61 -8.09 -2.80
CA ILE A 267 -19.43 -8.05 -4.01
C ILE A 267 -20.72 -8.85 -3.83
N LEU A 268 -20.68 -10.03 -3.22
CA LEU A 268 -21.89 -10.79 -2.96
C LEU A 268 -22.84 -10.07 -1.98
N SER A 269 -22.32 -9.40 -0.96
CA SER A 269 -23.17 -8.60 -0.06
C SER A 269 -23.84 -7.42 -0.78
N LEU A 270 -23.15 -6.83 -1.77
CA LEU A 270 -23.76 -5.81 -2.63
C LEU A 270 -24.84 -6.41 -3.54
N ASP A 271 -24.65 -7.63 -4.05
CA ASP A 271 -25.69 -8.34 -4.80
C ASP A 271 -26.96 -8.52 -3.93
N VAL A 272 -26.80 -8.83 -2.63
CA VAL A 272 -27.93 -8.92 -1.68
C VAL A 272 -28.60 -7.55 -1.46
N ILE A 273 -27.80 -6.51 -1.18
CA ILE A 273 -28.30 -5.17 -0.85
C ILE A 273 -29.01 -4.53 -2.05
N ASN A 274 -28.37 -4.54 -3.22
CA ASN A 274 -28.88 -3.85 -4.41
C ASN A 274 -30.15 -4.49 -4.98
N ASN A 275 -30.39 -5.78 -4.71
CA ASN A 275 -31.59 -6.49 -5.12
C ASN A 275 -32.65 -6.56 -4.00
N ASN A 276 -32.51 -5.76 -2.94
CA ASN A 276 -33.45 -5.69 -1.82
C ASN A 276 -33.72 -7.04 -1.14
N LEU A 277 -32.74 -7.95 -1.16
CA LEU A 277 -32.86 -9.29 -0.59
C LEU A 277 -32.61 -9.31 0.94
N ASN A 278 -32.36 -8.16 1.55
CA ASN A 278 -32.03 -8.01 2.98
C ASN A 278 -33.10 -8.57 3.92
N ASN A 279 -34.36 -8.61 3.50
CA ASN A 279 -35.45 -9.21 4.28
C ASN A 279 -35.38 -10.74 4.31
N LYS A 280 -34.92 -11.36 3.20
CA LYS A 280 -34.78 -12.81 3.07
C LYS A 280 -33.44 -13.27 3.66
N VAL A 281 -32.38 -12.55 3.31
CA VAL A 281 -31.00 -12.78 3.76
C VAL A 281 -30.57 -11.62 4.64
N THR A 282 -30.79 -11.78 5.95
CA THR A 282 -30.24 -10.88 6.97
C THR A 282 -28.73 -11.05 7.10
N PRO A 283 -27.98 -10.08 7.66
CA PRO A 283 -26.54 -10.22 7.91
C PRO A 283 -26.15 -11.52 8.62
N ILE A 284 -26.90 -11.93 9.65
CA ILE A 284 -26.64 -13.16 10.41
C ILE A 284 -26.71 -14.40 9.50
N LYS A 285 -27.82 -14.58 8.77
CA LYS A 285 -27.98 -15.67 7.79
C LYS A 285 -26.87 -15.69 6.74
N PHE A 286 -26.42 -14.52 6.27
CA PHE A 286 -25.28 -14.44 5.34
C PHE A 286 -23.98 -14.92 5.99
N GLY A 287 -23.74 -14.55 7.24
CA GLY A 287 -22.60 -15.01 8.03
C GLY A 287 -22.57 -16.53 8.17
N ASP A 288 -23.70 -17.12 8.58
CA ASP A 288 -23.87 -18.57 8.74
C ASP A 288 -23.62 -19.31 7.42
N TRP A 289 -24.18 -18.79 6.32
CA TRP A 289 -23.94 -19.35 4.99
C TRP A 289 -22.47 -19.26 4.59
N ALA A 290 -21.80 -18.13 4.84
CA ALA A 290 -20.40 -17.96 4.48
C ALA A 290 -19.50 -18.92 5.28
N GLU A 291 -19.79 -19.14 6.56
CA GLU A 291 -19.11 -20.17 7.37
C GLU A 291 -19.26 -21.55 6.75
N ALA A 292 -20.49 -21.98 6.46
CA ALA A 292 -20.76 -23.27 5.83
C ALA A 292 -20.09 -23.42 4.45
N PHE A 293 -20.10 -22.36 3.63
CA PHE A 293 -19.44 -22.33 2.33
C PHE A 293 -17.94 -22.55 2.45
N PHE A 294 -17.26 -21.86 3.40
CA PHE A 294 -15.81 -21.97 3.52
C PHE A 294 -15.36 -23.23 4.27
N GLU A 295 -16.19 -23.81 5.13
CA GLU A 295 -15.95 -25.15 5.69
C GLU A 295 -15.97 -26.23 4.60
N ASN A 296 -16.91 -26.12 3.65
CA ASN A 296 -17.09 -27.05 2.54
C ASN A 296 -16.84 -26.37 1.19
N THR A 297 -15.67 -25.73 1.07
CA THR A 297 -15.35 -24.89 -0.11
C THR A 297 -15.42 -25.72 -1.40
N PRO A 298 -16.25 -25.32 -2.38
CA PRO A 298 -16.30 -25.99 -3.67
C PRO A 298 -14.93 -26.06 -4.37
N GLU A 299 -14.67 -27.16 -5.07
CA GLU A 299 -13.36 -27.43 -5.67
C GLU A 299 -12.98 -26.38 -6.73
N ASP A 300 -13.95 -25.92 -7.52
CA ASP A 300 -13.75 -24.87 -8.53
C ASP A 300 -13.33 -23.54 -7.90
N TYR A 301 -13.94 -23.17 -6.76
CA TYR A 301 -13.55 -22.00 -5.97
C TYR A 301 -12.14 -22.17 -5.40
N ARG A 302 -11.83 -23.35 -4.87
CA ARG A 302 -10.52 -23.66 -4.29
C ARG A 302 -9.41 -23.55 -5.32
N ILE A 303 -9.60 -24.11 -6.51
CA ILE A 303 -8.64 -24.01 -7.63
C ILE A 303 -8.45 -22.54 -8.05
N ALA A 304 -9.54 -21.79 -8.18
CA ALA A 304 -9.48 -20.38 -8.58
C ALA A 304 -8.83 -19.46 -7.50
N CYS A 305 -8.65 -19.94 -6.26
CA CYS A 305 -7.88 -19.24 -5.22
C CYS A 305 -6.37 -19.47 -5.29
N GLN A 306 -5.88 -20.39 -6.12
CA GLN A 306 -4.47 -20.74 -6.23
C GLN A 306 -3.71 -19.77 -7.14
N SER A 307 -2.76 -20.29 -7.94
CA SER A 307 -1.94 -19.51 -8.87
C SER A 307 -2.80 -18.73 -9.85
N GLY A 308 -2.48 -17.44 -10.00
CA GLY A 308 -3.25 -16.55 -10.88
C GLY A 308 -4.63 -16.17 -10.32
N SER A 309 -4.88 -16.27 -9.02
CA SER A 309 -6.18 -15.91 -8.41
C SER A 309 -6.65 -14.48 -8.73
N ALA A 310 -5.74 -13.57 -9.05
CA ALA A 310 -6.02 -12.21 -9.47
C ALA A 310 -6.37 -12.06 -10.97
N SER A 311 -6.37 -13.11 -11.79
CA SER A 311 -6.80 -13.02 -13.19
C SER A 311 -8.31 -12.81 -13.28
N ALA A 312 -8.78 -12.09 -14.30
CA ALA A 312 -10.21 -11.88 -14.55
C ALA A 312 -11.00 -13.20 -14.57
N GLN A 313 -10.43 -14.24 -15.21
CA GLN A 313 -11.03 -15.57 -15.26
C GLN A 313 -11.21 -16.19 -13.86
N ASN A 314 -10.19 -16.12 -13.00
CA ASN A 314 -10.28 -16.71 -11.65
C ASN A 314 -11.10 -15.85 -10.68
N VAL A 315 -11.16 -14.54 -10.88
CA VAL A 315 -12.10 -13.66 -10.18
C VAL A 315 -13.54 -14.01 -10.55
N LYS A 316 -13.86 -14.10 -11.84
CA LYS A 316 -15.20 -14.50 -12.33
C LYS A 316 -15.59 -15.87 -11.81
N LYS A 317 -14.72 -16.88 -11.92
CA LYS A 317 -14.98 -18.24 -11.39
C LYS A 317 -15.32 -18.23 -9.89
N ARG A 318 -14.59 -17.46 -9.08
CA ARG A 318 -14.85 -17.36 -7.64
C ARG A 318 -16.21 -16.73 -7.34
N LEU A 319 -16.55 -15.63 -8.02
CA LEU A 319 -17.87 -15.00 -7.88
C LEU A 319 -18.99 -15.94 -8.34
N THR A 320 -18.85 -16.59 -9.50
CA THR A 320 -19.84 -17.53 -10.03
C THR A 320 -20.08 -18.71 -9.08
N SER A 321 -19.00 -19.37 -8.63
CA SER A 321 -19.11 -20.49 -7.67
C SER A 321 -19.82 -20.06 -6.39
N MET A 322 -19.44 -18.90 -5.85
CA MET A 322 -20.02 -18.35 -4.64
C MET A 322 -21.51 -17.99 -4.79
N ARG A 323 -21.88 -17.34 -5.91
CA ARG A 323 -23.26 -16.98 -6.23
C ARG A 323 -24.15 -18.20 -6.45
N ASN A 324 -23.66 -19.20 -7.18
CA ASN A 324 -24.41 -20.45 -7.40
C ASN A 324 -24.70 -21.16 -6.07
N HIS A 325 -23.69 -21.26 -5.20
CA HIS A 325 -23.88 -21.87 -3.88
C HIS A 325 -24.81 -21.04 -2.99
N PHE A 326 -24.69 -19.71 -3.03
CA PHE A 326 -25.56 -18.77 -2.31
C PHE A 326 -27.03 -18.91 -2.74
N CYS A 327 -27.28 -18.86 -4.04
CA CYS A 327 -28.62 -18.96 -4.62
C CYS A 327 -29.28 -20.28 -4.24
N LYS A 328 -28.56 -21.41 -4.37
CA LYS A 328 -29.06 -22.73 -3.96
C LYS A 328 -29.41 -22.80 -2.47
N HIS A 329 -28.62 -22.16 -1.60
CA HIS A 329 -28.86 -22.22 -0.15
C HIS A 329 -30.10 -21.44 0.29
N PHE A 330 -30.41 -20.33 -0.39
CA PHE A 330 -31.53 -19.46 -0.03
C PHE A 330 -32.75 -19.61 -0.95
N ASP A 331 -32.81 -20.65 -1.79
CA ASP A 331 -33.85 -20.83 -2.81
C ASP A 331 -34.06 -19.55 -3.64
N LEU A 332 -32.97 -19.08 -4.23
CA LEU A 332 -32.90 -17.95 -5.15
C LEU A 332 -32.38 -18.42 -6.52
N SER A 333 -32.62 -17.62 -7.54
CA SER A 333 -32.02 -17.73 -8.87
C SER A 333 -30.88 -16.71 -9.03
N LEU A 334 -30.06 -16.86 -10.08
CA LEU A 334 -29.07 -15.84 -10.45
C LEU A 334 -29.73 -14.56 -10.98
N GLU A 335 -30.95 -14.68 -11.53
CA GLU A 335 -31.77 -13.56 -11.98
C GLU A 335 -32.23 -12.70 -10.80
N ASP A 336 -32.50 -13.31 -9.63
CA ASP A 336 -32.81 -12.57 -8.39
C ASP A 336 -31.63 -11.72 -7.89
N LEU A 337 -30.41 -12.05 -8.31
CA LEU A 337 -29.22 -11.22 -8.06
C LEU A 337 -29.00 -10.17 -9.18
N ASN A 338 -29.90 -10.09 -10.16
CA ASN A 338 -29.86 -9.22 -11.34
C ASN A 338 -28.50 -9.25 -12.07
N ILE A 339 -27.92 -10.44 -12.15
CA ILE A 339 -26.68 -10.66 -12.88
C ILE A 339 -27.06 -10.88 -14.33
N LYS A 340 -27.01 -9.83 -15.15
CA LYS A 340 -27.09 -10.01 -16.61
C LYS A 340 -25.90 -10.87 -17.05
N GLU A 341 -26.16 -12.09 -17.51
CA GLU A 341 -25.17 -12.86 -18.25
C GLU A 341 -24.71 -12.05 -19.47
N ASP A 342 -23.39 -12.02 -19.67
CA ASP A 342 -22.60 -11.28 -20.64
C ASP A 342 -23.40 -10.66 -21.83
N ALA A 343 -23.58 -9.34 -21.82
CA ALA A 343 -23.79 -8.57 -23.05
C ALA A 343 -22.49 -7.81 -23.39
N PRO A 344 -22.02 -7.84 -24.65
CA PRO A 344 -20.80 -7.15 -25.06
C PRO A 344 -20.96 -5.64 -24.88
N GLN A 345 -19.85 -5.01 -24.46
CA GLN A 345 -19.69 -3.57 -24.24
C GLN A 345 -20.51 -2.70 -25.21
N LYS A 346 -21.37 -1.86 -24.65
CA LYS A 346 -21.69 -0.56 -25.26
C LYS A 346 -21.30 0.53 -24.29
N GLU A 347 -20.08 1.05 -24.48
CA GLU A 347 -19.86 2.48 -24.30
C GLU A 347 -20.84 3.22 -25.21
N LYS A 348 -21.90 3.77 -24.63
CA LYS A 348 -22.61 4.97 -25.10
C LYS A 348 -23.65 5.32 -24.05
N GLU A 349 -23.83 6.64 -23.86
CA GLU A 349 -24.76 7.29 -22.94
C GLU A 349 -24.24 7.52 -21.50
N LEU A 350 -23.14 8.28 -21.40
CA LEU A 350 -23.07 9.33 -20.37
C LEU A 350 -22.06 10.44 -20.74
N ASN A 351 -22.09 10.88 -22.00
CA ASN A 351 -21.45 12.12 -22.44
C ASN A 351 -22.51 12.95 -23.17
N GLU A 352 -23.53 13.41 -22.43
CA GLU A 352 -24.46 14.47 -22.86
C GLU A 352 -25.39 14.81 -21.68
N ALA A 353 -24.84 15.47 -20.65
CA ALA A 353 -25.56 16.34 -19.72
C ALA A 353 -24.54 16.96 -18.77
N ILE A 354 -23.87 18.02 -19.24
CA ILE A 354 -23.53 19.30 -18.59
C ILE A 354 -22.64 20.07 -19.56
#